data_AF-A0A177DBZ8-F1
#
_entry.id   AF-A0A177DBZ8-F1
#
_cell.length_a   1.000
_cell.length_b   1.000
_cell.length_c   1.000
_cell.angle_alpha   90.00
_cell.angle_beta   90.00
_cell.angle_gamma   90.00
#
_symmetry.space_group_name_H-M   'P 1'
#
loop_
_entity.id
_entity.type
_entity.pdbx_description
1 polymer ?
#
loop_
_entity_poly.entity_id
_entity_poly.type
_entity_poly.pdbx_seq_one_letter_code
_entity_poly.pdbx_strand_id
1 'polypeptide(L)'
;MDKGAFIMHRCVGASTDIRPDGTRAVTKLKSTITQRFTIDGCEVDVECDCRFCYLWERNDAGEWKARLVRHWYEKDKMIPVNPNKVPVLDEARLATYSPGYKMLAYGQEETMEGIKVLHGMPGHRREDAGTPSREAHDKLYFQCKKWLDGESLRAEDF
;
A
#
# COMPACT_ATOMS: atom_id res chain seq x y z
N MET A 1 -9.76 10.46 14.46
CA MET A 1 -10.21 9.10 14.10
C MET A 1 -11.60 9.23 13.48
N ASP A 2 -11.84 10.06 12.48
CA ASP A 2 -11.24 9.88 11.16
C ASP A 2 -11.14 11.15 10.32
N LYS A 3 -11.44 12.37 10.83
CA LYS A 3 -11.45 13.61 10.02
C LYS A 3 -12.19 13.45 8.67
N GLY A 4 -13.19 12.57 8.59
CA GLY A 4 -13.92 12.25 7.35
C GLY A 4 -13.27 11.17 6.45
N ALA A 5 -12.18 10.53 6.87
CA ALA A 5 -11.54 9.44 6.13
C ALA A 5 -12.43 8.18 6.14
N PHE A 6 -13.10 7.94 5.02
CA PHE A 6 -13.96 6.78 4.82
C PHE A 6 -13.14 5.67 4.14
N ILE A 7 -12.35 4.96 4.94
CA ILE A 7 -11.41 3.92 4.48
C ILE A 7 -11.81 2.55 5.01
N MET A 8 -11.73 1.53 4.16
CA MET A 8 -11.89 0.12 4.53
C MET A 8 -10.86 -0.75 3.80
N HIS A 9 -10.55 -1.92 4.36
CA HIS A 9 -9.68 -2.91 3.75
C HIS A 9 -10.44 -4.22 3.55
N ARG A 10 -10.50 -4.72 2.31
CA ARG A 10 -10.98 -6.07 2.02
C ARG A 10 -9.80 -7.03 1.94
N CYS A 11 -9.74 -7.98 2.86
CA CYS A 11 -8.69 -8.99 2.91
C CYS A 11 -9.11 -10.22 2.09
N VAL A 12 -8.29 -10.63 1.12
CA VAL A 12 -8.66 -11.70 0.15
C VAL A 12 -7.92 -13.00 0.43
N GLY A 13 -6.66 -12.94 0.83
CA GLY A 13 -5.88 -14.13 1.18
C GLY A 13 -4.44 -13.81 1.58
N ALA A 14 -3.85 -14.66 2.42
CA ALA A 14 -2.51 -14.46 2.95
C ALA A 14 -1.63 -15.70 2.80
N SER A 15 -0.32 -15.48 2.66
CA SER A 15 0.69 -16.51 2.86
C SER A 15 1.71 -16.03 3.90
N THR A 16 2.16 -16.92 4.77
CA THR A 16 3.15 -16.63 5.80
C THR A 16 4.32 -17.57 5.69
N ASP A 17 5.51 -16.98 5.51
CA ASP A 17 6.79 -17.68 5.55
C ASP A 17 7.32 -17.57 7.00
N ILE A 18 7.49 -18.69 7.70
CA ILE A 18 7.96 -18.72 9.10
C ILE A 18 9.39 -19.27 9.12
N ARG A 19 10.28 -18.61 9.86
CA ARG A 19 11.65 -19.08 10.06
C ARG A 19 11.64 -20.45 10.78
N PRO A 20 12.54 -21.39 10.47
CA PRO A 20 12.53 -22.73 11.07
C PRO A 20 12.58 -22.76 12.61
N ASP A 21 13.18 -21.77 13.24
CA ASP A 21 13.24 -21.64 14.71
C ASP A 21 11.95 -21.07 15.35
N GLY A 22 10.98 -20.64 14.54
CA GLY A 22 9.71 -20.09 15.00
C GLY A 22 9.80 -18.72 15.67
N THR A 23 10.87 -17.95 15.44
CA THR A 23 11.08 -16.63 16.07
C THR A 23 10.64 -15.46 15.19
N ARG A 24 10.65 -15.64 13.87
CA ARG A 24 10.31 -14.60 12.88
C ARG A 24 9.44 -15.14 11.77
N ALA A 25 8.62 -14.27 11.20
CA ALA A 25 7.82 -14.59 10.02
C ALA A 25 7.62 -13.37 9.11
N VAL A 26 7.30 -13.63 7.85
CA VAL A 26 6.84 -12.63 6.90
C VAL A 26 5.47 -13.05 6.37
N THR A 27 4.47 -12.20 6.53
CA THR A 27 3.14 -12.42 5.92
C THR A 27 2.94 -11.47 4.77
N LYS A 28 2.48 -12.02 3.64
CA LYS A 28 2.02 -11.27 2.47
C LYS A 28 0.51 -11.46 2.38
N LEU A 29 -0.26 -10.41 2.67
CA LEU A 29 -1.71 -10.40 2.65
C LEU A 29 -2.20 -9.60 1.44
N LYS A 30 -2.92 -10.24 0.53
CA LYS A 30 -3.61 -9.56 -0.58
C LYS A 30 -4.80 -8.82 -0.02
N SER A 31 -4.85 -7.51 -0.29
CA SER A 31 -5.91 -6.62 0.19
C SER A 31 -6.34 -5.65 -0.90
N THR A 32 -7.56 -5.17 -0.80
CA THR A 32 -8.02 -3.98 -1.54
C THR A 32 -8.33 -2.88 -0.55
N ILE A 33 -7.62 -1.76 -0.64
CA ILE A 33 -7.93 -0.53 0.09
C ILE A 33 -9.08 0.14 -0.65
N THR A 34 -10.19 0.39 0.04
CA THR A 34 -11.30 1.16 -0.51
C THR A 34 -11.39 2.48 0.25
N GLN A 35 -11.38 3.59 -0.46
CA GLN A 35 -11.53 4.92 0.15
C GLN A 35 -12.52 5.78 -0.64
N ARG A 36 -13.48 6.38 0.06
CA ARG A 36 -14.43 7.31 -0.55
C ARG A 36 -13.94 8.75 -0.49
N PHE A 37 -14.13 9.47 -1.59
CA PHE A 37 -13.80 10.89 -1.73
C PHE A 37 -14.98 11.65 -2.35
N THR A 38 -14.99 12.97 -2.15
CA THR A 38 -15.85 13.90 -2.88
C THR A 38 -14.96 14.85 -3.66
N ILE A 39 -14.97 14.75 -4.98
CA ILE A 39 -14.17 15.57 -5.90
C ILE A 39 -15.15 16.31 -6.80
N ASP A 40 -15.05 17.64 -6.88
CA ASP A 40 -15.99 18.49 -7.63
C ASP A 40 -17.48 18.22 -7.33
N GLY A 41 -17.80 17.93 -6.06
CA GLY A 41 -19.16 17.57 -5.64
C GLY A 41 -19.65 16.19 -6.12
N CYS A 42 -18.77 15.38 -6.73
CA CYS A 42 -19.04 14.01 -7.13
C CYS A 42 -18.45 13.03 -6.11
N GLU A 43 -19.26 12.12 -5.58
CA GLU A 43 -18.77 11.02 -4.75
C GLU A 43 -18.13 9.93 -5.61
N VAL A 44 -16.92 9.54 -5.24
CA VAL A 44 -16.15 8.47 -5.90
C VAL A 44 -15.57 7.51 -4.87
N ASP A 45 -15.57 6.22 -5.20
CA ASP A 45 -14.83 5.20 -4.47
C ASP A 45 -13.56 4.85 -5.22
N VAL A 46 -12.41 4.99 -4.55
CA VAL A 46 -11.16 4.44 -5.03
C VAL A 46 -10.98 3.04 -4.48
N GLU A 47 -10.64 2.10 -5.36
CA GLU A 47 -10.21 0.76 -4.99
C GLU A 47 -8.76 0.54 -5.41
N CYS A 48 -7.88 0.35 -4.43
CA CYS A 48 -6.46 0.08 -4.65
C CYS A 48 -6.12 -1.35 -4.23
N ASP A 49 -5.83 -2.21 -5.21
CA ASP A 49 -5.33 -3.55 -4.95
C ASP A 49 -3.87 -3.46 -4.52
N CYS A 50 -3.55 -4.13 -3.42
CA CYS A 50 -2.23 -4.08 -2.79
C CYS A 50 -1.90 -5.39 -2.08
N ARG A 51 -0.64 -5.50 -1.65
CA ARG A 51 -0.17 -6.58 -0.78
C ARG A 51 0.42 -5.97 0.47
N PHE A 52 -0.23 -6.21 1.60
CA PHE A 52 0.32 -5.90 2.91
C PHE A 52 1.46 -6.87 3.19
N CYS A 53 2.58 -6.34 3.66
CA CYS A 53 3.77 -7.08 4.04
C CYS A 53 4.04 -6.85 5.52
N TYR A 54 3.78 -7.87 6.33
CA TYR A 54 4.06 -7.84 7.76
C TYR A 54 5.35 -8.57 8.03
N LEU A 55 6.26 -7.92 8.77
CA LEU A 55 7.42 -8.55 9.38
C LEU A 55 7.07 -8.81 10.84
N TRP A 56 6.96 -10.08 11.21
CA TRP A 56 6.57 -10.51 12.54
C TRP A 56 7.79 -10.97 13.33
N GLU A 57 7.76 -10.66 14.62
CA GLU A 57 8.70 -11.19 15.62
C GLU A 57 7.91 -11.79 16.77
N ARG A 58 8.38 -12.94 17.26
CA ARG A 58 7.87 -13.57 18.48
C ARG A 58 8.72 -13.10 19.66
N ASN A 59 8.08 -12.48 20.66
CA ASN A 59 8.78 -12.01 21.86
C ASN A 59 9.07 -13.16 22.84
N ASP A 60 9.81 -12.86 23.92
CA ASP A 60 10.19 -13.86 24.95
C ASP A 60 8.98 -14.47 25.67
N ALA A 61 7.85 -13.76 25.73
CA ALA A 61 6.58 -14.27 26.25
C ALA A 61 5.85 -15.20 25.26
N GLY A 62 6.43 -15.41 24.06
CA GLY A 62 5.90 -16.28 23.02
C GLY A 62 4.82 -15.64 22.15
N GLU A 63 4.59 -14.32 22.24
CA GLU A 63 3.58 -13.59 21.47
C GLU A 63 4.14 -13.07 20.14
N TRP A 64 3.34 -13.16 19.08
CA TRP A 64 3.66 -12.55 17.80
C TRP A 64 3.23 -11.08 17.74
N LYS A 65 4.16 -10.20 17.38
CA LYS A 65 3.88 -8.78 17.15
C LYS A 65 4.37 -8.38 15.76
N ALA A 66 3.60 -7.51 15.09
CA ALA A 66 4.04 -6.91 13.84
C ALA A 66 5.14 -5.89 14.17
N ARG A 67 6.37 -6.20 13.78
CA ARG A 67 7.50 -5.29 13.95
C ARG A 67 7.43 -4.16 12.94
N LEU A 68 7.11 -4.49 11.69
CA LEU A 68 6.93 -3.55 10.59
C LEU A 68 5.80 -3.99 9.67
N VAL A 69 5.13 -3.00 9.08
CA VAL A 69 4.15 -3.20 8.01
C VAL A 69 4.55 -2.32 6.82
N ARG A 70 4.58 -2.91 5.63
CA ARG A 70 4.82 -2.23 4.35
C ARG A 70 3.80 -2.72 3.33
N HIS A 71 3.75 -2.08 2.18
CA HIS A 71 2.76 -2.37 1.15
C HIS A 71 3.42 -2.40 -0.23
N TRP A 72 2.98 -3.32 -1.07
CA TRP A 72 3.08 -3.17 -2.52
C TRP A 72 1.75 -2.66 -3.05
N TYR A 73 1.77 -1.58 -3.81
CA TYR A 73 0.61 -1.02 -4.50
C TYR A 73 0.60 -1.52 -5.94
N GLU A 74 -0.40 -2.30 -6.31
CA GLU A 74 -0.35 -3.10 -7.55
C GLU A 74 -1.06 -2.42 -8.72
N LYS A 75 -2.26 -1.91 -8.43
CA LYS A 75 -3.12 -1.18 -9.36
C LYS A 75 -4.26 -0.55 -8.58
N ASP A 76 -4.79 0.54 -9.11
CA ASP A 76 -6.00 1.12 -8.57
C ASP A 76 -6.96 1.59 -9.68
N LYS A 77 -8.13 2.01 -9.23
CA LYS A 77 -9.19 2.61 -10.06
C LYS A 77 -10.05 3.52 -9.20
N MET A 78 -10.65 4.52 -9.83
CA MET A 78 -11.65 5.40 -9.23
C MET A 78 -13.00 5.15 -9.91
N ILE A 79 -14.05 4.96 -9.11
CA ILE A 79 -15.38 4.62 -9.60
C ILE A 79 -16.37 5.65 -9.03
N PRO A 80 -17.10 6.39 -9.87
CA PRO A 80 -18.21 7.22 -9.43
C PRO A 80 -19.27 6.40 -8.68
N VAL A 81 -19.64 6.84 -7.48
CA VAL A 81 -20.71 6.20 -6.69
C VAL A 81 -22.05 6.34 -7.43
N ASN A 82 -22.28 7.51 -8.03
CA ASN A 82 -23.35 7.73 -8.99
C ASN A 82 -22.73 7.79 -10.40
N PRO A 83 -23.05 6.85 -11.32
CA PRO A 83 -22.47 6.81 -12.65
C PRO A 83 -22.86 8.02 -13.54
N ASN A 84 -23.86 8.82 -13.13
CA ASN A 84 -24.24 10.07 -13.80
C ASN A 84 -23.43 11.28 -13.30
N LYS A 85 -22.53 11.10 -12.33
CA LYS A 85 -21.72 12.16 -11.71
C LYS A 85 -20.24 11.77 -11.75
N VAL A 86 -19.62 11.98 -12.90
CA VAL A 86 -18.19 11.68 -13.11
C VAL A 86 -17.40 12.98 -12.93
N PRO A 87 -16.42 13.04 -12.01
CA PRO A 87 -15.57 14.22 -11.87
C PRO A 87 -14.62 14.35 -13.06
N VAL A 88 -14.18 15.59 -13.34
CA VAL A 88 -13.10 15.85 -14.29
C VAL A 88 -11.79 15.85 -13.51
N LEU A 89 -10.82 15.03 -13.90
CA LEU A 89 -9.54 14.91 -13.20
C LEU A 89 -8.42 15.63 -13.95
N ASP A 90 -7.45 16.16 -13.22
CA ASP A 90 -6.24 16.74 -13.80
C ASP A 90 -5.28 15.63 -14.27
N GLU A 91 -5.27 15.37 -15.58
CA GLU A 91 -4.41 14.38 -16.22
C GLU A 91 -2.91 14.66 -16.04
N ALA A 92 -2.50 15.93 -16.02
CA ALA A 92 -1.09 16.29 -15.84
C ALA A 92 -0.63 15.95 -14.42
N ARG A 93 -1.48 16.21 -13.42
CA ARG A 93 -1.22 15.79 -12.03
C ARG A 93 -1.25 14.27 -11.89
N LEU A 94 -2.23 13.59 -12.49
CA LEU A 94 -2.32 12.13 -12.48
C LEU A 94 -1.07 11.44 -13.07
N ALA A 95 -0.43 12.06 -14.06
CA ALA A 95 0.80 11.54 -14.67
C ALA A 95 2.01 11.56 -13.71
N THR A 96 1.96 12.32 -12.62
CA THR A 96 3.05 12.41 -11.62
C THR A 96 3.04 11.27 -10.59
N TYR A 97 1.94 10.54 -10.47
CA TYR A 97 1.79 9.45 -9.49
C TYR A 97 2.10 8.09 -10.11
N SER A 98 2.67 7.19 -9.29
CA SER A 98 2.95 5.82 -9.72
C SER A 98 1.66 5.07 -10.07
N PRO A 99 1.66 4.23 -11.12
CA PRO A 99 0.45 3.52 -11.58
C PRO A 99 -0.22 2.62 -10.54
N GLY A 100 0.51 2.14 -9.53
CA GLY A 100 -0.01 1.22 -8.51
C GLY A 100 -1.01 1.85 -7.53
N TYR A 101 -0.95 3.17 -7.33
CA TYR A 101 -1.76 3.90 -6.34
C TYR A 101 -2.12 5.31 -6.83
N LYS A 102 -2.20 5.51 -8.15
CA LYS A 102 -2.41 6.80 -8.81
C LYS A 102 -3.69 7.50 -8.36
N MET A 103 -4.82 6.80 -8.44
CA MET A 103 -6.14 7.33 -8.10
C MET A 103 -6.29 7.54 -6.60
N LEU A 104 -5.69 6.66 -5.78
CA LEU A 104 -5.66 6.82 -4.33
C LEU A 104 -4.85 8.06 -3.93
N ALA A 105 -3.66 8.22 -4.51
CA ALA A 105 -2.82 9.38 -4.30
C ALA A 105 -3.53 10.68 -4.69
N TYR A 106 -4.13 10.70 -5.88
CA TYR A 106 -4.90 11.85 -6.36
C TYR A 106 -6.01 12.21 -5.39
N GLY A 107 -6.87 11.25 -5.02
CA GLY A 107 -7.99 11.50 -4.11
C GLY A 107 -7.54 12.01 -2.74
N GLN A 108 -6.48 11.42 -2.17
CA GLN A 108 -5.93 11.85 -0.89
C GLN A 108 -5.38 13.28 -0.95
N GLU A 109 -4.54 13.61 -1.92
CA GLU A 109 -4.00 14.96 -2.00
C GLU A 109 -5.03 16.01 -2.44
N GLU A 110 -6.08 15.61 -3.16
CA GLU A 110 -7.13 16.53 -3.60
C GLU A 110 -8.08 16.90 -2.46
N THR A 111 -8.48 15.93 -1.65
CA THR A 111 -9.56 16.15 -0.67
C THR A 111 -9.08 16.22 0.78
N MET A 112 -7.86 15.79 1.09
CA MET A 112 -7.34 15.76 2.46
C MET A 112 -6.32 16.87 2.67
N GLU A 113 -6.74 17.91 3.38
CA GLU A 113 -5.92 19.11 3.63
C GLU A 113 -4.56 18.76 4.26
N GLY A 114 -3.48 19.23 3.62
CA GLY A 114 -2.11 19.06 4.10
C GLY A 114 -1.49 17.68 3.85
N ILE A 115 -2.19 16.75 3.19
CA ILE A 115 -1.62 15.46 2.82
C ILE A 115 -0.71 15.63 1.58
N LYS A 116 0.53 15.14 1.71
CA LYS A 116 1.46 14.92 0.62
C LYS A 116 1.81 13.46 0.56
N VAL A 117 1.53 12.82 -0.57
CA VAL A 117 1.75 11.39 -0.72
C VAL A 117 3.23 11.11 -0.95
N LEU A 118 3.68 9.95 -0.47
CA LEU A 118 5.03 9.50 -0.76
C LEU A 118 5.09 8.99 -2.20
N HIS A 119 6.08 9.44 -2.95
CA HIS A 119 6.39 8.93 -4.28
C HIS A 119 7.37 7.74 -4.19
N GLY A 120 7.36 6.87 -5.19
CA GLY A 120 8.28 5.74 -5.26
C GLY A 120 7.96 4.62 -4.27
N MET A 121 6.72 4.55 -3.78
CA MET A 121 6.28 3.41 -2.95
C MET A 121 6.37 2.11 -3.76
N PRO A 122 6.59 0.95 -3.11
CA PRO A 122 6.71 -0.34 -3.81
C PRO A 122 5.52 -0.59 -4.73
N GLY A 123 5.77 -0.67 -6.04
CA GLY A 123 4.74 -0.82 -7.08
C GLY A 123 4.57 -2.27 -7.54
N HIS A 124 3.82 -2.48 -8.64
CA HIS A 124 3.74 -3.80 -9.29
C HIS A 124 5.03 -4.09 -10.07
N ARG A 125 5.43 -5.35 -10.15
CA ARG A 125 6.55 -5.83 -10.99
C ARG A 125 6.44 -5.52 -12.49
N ARG A 126 5.27 -5.08 -12.97
CA ARG A 126 5.01 -4.79 -14.39
C ARG A 126 5.44 -3.38 -14.77
N GLU A 127 5.70 -2.53 -13.78
CA GLU A 127 6.29 -1.23 -14.03
C GLU A 127 7.68 -1.40 -14.65
N ASP A 128 8.05 -0.46 -15.51
CA ASP A 128 9.30 -0.50 -16.25
C ASP A 128 10.50 -0.58 -15.29
N ALA A 129 11.55 -1.29 -15.72
CA ALA A 129 12.80 -1.34 -14.96
C ALA A 129 13.39 0.08 -14.82
N GLY A 130 13.90 0.40 -13.63
CA GLY A 130 14.47 1.73 -13.33
C GLY A 130 13.46 2.77 -12.85
N THR A 131 12.17 2.43 -12.70
CA THR A 131 11.25 3.31 -11.95
C THR A 131 11.49 3.16 -10.45
N PRO A 132 11.37 4.24 -9.65
CA PRO A 132 11.54 4.16 -8.20
C PRO A 132 10.61 3.12 -7.54
N SER A 133 9.36 3.02 -8.01
CA SER A 133 8.39 2.05 -7.51
C SER A 133 8.76 0.60 -7.83
N ARG A 134 9.37 0.34 -9.00
CA ARG A 134 9.87 -0.99 -9.37
C ARG A 134 11.09 -1.40 -8.52
N GLU A 135 12.01 -0.48 -8.27
CA GLU A 135 13.17 -0.70 -7.40
C GLU A 135 12.74 -0.95 -5.94
N ALA A 136 11.81 -0.14 -5.44
CA ALA A 136 11.24 -0.30 -4.11
C ALA A 136 10.51 -1.65 -3.94
N HIS A 137 9.84 -2.15 -5.01
CA HIS A 137 9.26 -3.50 -5.01
C HIS A 137 10.31 -4.56 -4.72
N ASP A 138 11.41 -4.57 -5.47
CA ASP A 138 12.45 -5.60 -5.34
C ASP A 138 13.22 -5.45 -4.02
N LYS A 139 13.49 -4.20 -3.58
CA LYS A 139 14.09 -3.90 -2.28
C LYS A 139 13.27 -4.50 -1.14
N LEU A 140 11.94 -4.34 -1.13
CA LEU A 140 11.07 -4.88 -0.09
C LEU A 140 11.11 -6.42 -0.05
N TYR A 141 11.22 -7.07 -1.21
CA TYR A 141 11.41 -8.53 -1.27
C TYR A 141 12.75 -8.98 -0.64
N PHE A 142 13.84 -8.29 -0.94
CA PHE A 142 15.13 -8.59 -0.32
C PHE A 142 15.12 -8.36 1.19
N GLN A 143 14.43 -7.32 1.66
CA GLN A 143 14.22 -7.08 3.08
C GLN A 143 13.44 -8.19 3.75
N CYS A 144 12.38 -8.72 3.11
CA CYS A 144 11.68 -9.90 3.61
C CYS A 144 12.63 -11.09 3.78
N LYS A 145 13.52 -11.32 2.80
CA LYS A 145 14.51 -12.39 2.89
C LYS A 145 15.46 -12.17 4.07
N LYS A 146 16.08 -10.99 4.16
CA LYS A 146 16.99 -10.62 5.26
C LYS A 146 16.34 -10.81 6.63
N TRP A 147 15.07 -10.42 6.77
CA TRP A 147 14.30 -10.61 8.00
C TRP A 147 14.22 -12.09 8.40
N LEU A 148 13.88 -12.97 7.45
CA LEU A 148 13.80 -14.42 7.66
C LEU A 148 15.17 -15.07 7.89
N ASP A 149 16.24 -14.51 7.33
CA ASP A 149 17.61 -14.97 7.59
C ASP A 149 18.08 -14.61 9.02
N GLY A 150 17.37 -13.70 9.70
CA GLY A 150 17.68 -13.26 11.07
C GLY A 150 18.41 -11.91 11.15
N GLU A 151 18.57 -11.20 10.03
CA GLU A 151 19.17 -9.86 10.02
C GLU A 151 18.24 -8.83 10.68
N SER A 152 18.82 -7.87 11.38
CA SER A 152 18.07 -6.75 11.97
C SER A 152 17.77 -5.70 10.90
N LEU A 153 16.50 -5.29 10.81
CA LEU A 153 16.05 -4.22 9.93
C LEU A 153 15.44 -3.09 10.77
N ARG A 154 15.76 -1.85 10.42
CA ARG A 154 15.21 -0.64 11.03
C ARG A 154 14.13 -0.07 10.13
N ALA A 155 13.22 0.72 10.71
CA ALA A 155 12.14 1.35 9.95
C ALA A 155 12.66 2.25 8.81
N GLU A 156 13.81 2.90 9.05
CA GLU A 156 14.54 3.76 8.10
C GLU A 156 15.08 3.02 6.88
N ASP A 157 15.30 1.70 7.00
CA ASP A 157 15.88 0.93 5.92
C ASP A 157 14.86 0.71 4.78
N PHE A 158 13.57 0.96 5.03
CA PHE A 158 12.47 0.74 4.08
C PHE A 158 12.12 2.00 3.30
#